data_AF-A0A6A4NL47-F1
#
_entry.id   AF-A0A6A4NL47-F1
#
_cell.length_a   1.000
_cell.length_b   1.000
_cell.length_c   1.000
_cell.angle_alpha   90.00
_cell.angle_beta   90.00
_cell.angle_gamma   90.00
#
_symmetry.space_group_name_H-M   'P 1'
#
loop_
_entity.id
_entity.type
_entity.pdbx_description
1 polymer ?
#
loop_
_entity_poly.entity_id
_entity_poly.type
_entity_poly.pdbx_seq_one_letter_code
_entity_poly.pdbx_strand_id
1 'polypeptide(L)'
;MSVACRDFPHSRHLCSKFPFKTTPHVRHCEMCYCYVCDTSAPCMYWTLHCNAENVGCWNDKRKNVKKQFPVAAAAPYPRIIK
;
A
#
# COMPACT_ATOMS: atom_id res chain seq x y z
N MET A 1 -12.89 -10.72 -19.28
CA MET A 1 -12.33 -9.35 -19.25
C MET A 1 -11.35 -9.20 -18.07
N SER A 2 -10.05 -9.26 -18.40
CA SER A 2 -8.85 -8.83 -17.65
C SER A 2 -8.75 -9.11 -16.14
N VAL A 3 -8.34 -10.33 -15.79
CA VAL A 3 -7.90 -10.73 -14.43
C VAL A 3 -6.49 -10.20 -14.07
N ALA A 4 -5.69 -9.80 -15.06
CA ALA A 4 -4.25 -9.61 -14.87
C ALA A 4 -3.83 -8.43 -13.96
N CYS A 5 -4.64 -7.38 -13.78
CA CYS A 5 -4.20 -6.21 -13.00
C CYS A 5 -4.48 -6.34 -11.49
N ARG A 6 -5.22 -7.37 -11.05
CA ARG A 6 -5.62 -7.56 -9.65
C ARG A 6 -4.59 -8.32 -8.82
N ASP A 7 -3.68 -9.03 -9.50
CA ASP A 7 -2.65 -9.88 -8.92
C ASP A 7 -1.31 -9.16 -8.72
N PHE A 8 -1.22 -7.86 -8.99
CA PHE A 8 -0.01 -7.09 -8.74
C PHE A 8 -0.05 -6.43 -7.37
N PRO A 9 1.11 -6.29 -6.69
CA PRO A 9 1.20 -5.52 -5.46
C PRO A 9 0.72 -4.10 -5.70
N HIS A 10 -0.32 -3.67 -4.98
CA HIS A 10 -0.89 -2.33 -5.14
C HIS A 10 -1.24 -1.69 -3.79
N SER A 11 -1.24 -0.36 -3.78
CA SER A 11 -1.73 0.43 -2.66
C SER A 11 -3.25 0.28 -2.53
N ARG A 12 -3.79 0.47 -1.32
CA ARG A 12 -5.23 0.28 -1.07
C ARG A 12 -6.13 1.11 -1.98
N HIS A 13 -5.75 2.35 -2.30
CA HIS A 13 -6.52 3.22 -3.19
C HIS A 13 -6.61 2.72 -4.65
N LEU A 14 -5.71 1.81 -5.06
CA LEU A 14 -5.71 1.17 -6.37
C LEU A 14 -6.40 -0.21 -6.34
N CYS A 15 -6.92 -0.64 -5.19
CA CYS A 15 -7.49 -1.96 -5.04
C CYS A 15 -8.78 -2.11 -5.86
N SER A 16 -8.76 -3.03 -6.83
CA SER A 16 -9.95 -3.38 -7.61
C SER A 16 -10.86 -4.38 -6.90
N LYS A 17 -10.34 -5.21 -5.97
CA LYS A 17 -11.16 -6.14 -5.16
C LYS A 17 -12.01 -5.38 -4.13
N PHE A 18 -11.43 -4.35 -3.52
CA PHE A 18 -12.10 -3.49 -2.53
C PHE A 18 -12.02 -2.04 -2.98
N PRO A 19 -12.98 -1.57 -3.80
CA PRO A 19 -12.93 -0.23 -4.35
C PRO A 19 -12.89 0.81 -3.23
N PHE A 20 -11.95 1.74 -3.33
CA PHE A 20 -11.65 2.71 -2.28
C PHE A 20 -12.84 3.59 -1.89
N LYS A 21 -13.73 3.90 -2.85
CA LYS A 21 -14.89 4.77 -2.63
C LYS A 21 -16.10 4.07 -2.01
N THR A 22 -16.19 2.75 -2.10
CA THR A 22 -17.41 1.99 -1.72
C THR A 22 -17.19 1.03 -0.56
N THR A 23 -15.94 0.73 -0.22
CA THR A 23 -15.60 -0.24 0.82
C THR A 23 -14.79 0.41 1.93
N PRO A 24 -14.94 -0.02 3.19
CA PRO A 24 -14.20 0.56 4.31
C PRO A 24 -12.70 0.41 4.10
N HIS A 25 -11.96 1.48 4.37
CA HIS A 25 -10.51 1.58 4.12
C HIS A 25 -9.66 0.59 4.92
N VAL A 26 -10.23 -0.01 5.97
CA VAL A 26 -9.56 -1.07 6.74
C VAL A 26 -9.44 -2.40 5.94
N ARG A 27 -10.36 -2.70 5.02
CA ARG A 27 -10.35 -3.99 4.26
C ARG A 27 -9.26 -4.07 3.19
N HIS A 28 -8.30 -4.96 3.33
CA HIS A 28 -7.27 -5.17 2.31
C HIS A 28 -7.42 -6.52 1.60
N CYS A 29 -6.78 -6.61 0.46
CA CYS A 29 -6.55 -7.84 -0.29
C CYS A 29 -5.16 -8.42 0.02
N GLU A 30 -4.88 -9.63 -0.44
CA GLU A 30 -3.56 -10.28 -0.26
C GLU A 30 -2.42 -9.53 -0.97
N MET A 31 -2.72 -8.87 -2.10
CA MET A 31 -1.75 -8.08 -2.86
C MET A 31 -1.67 -6.62 -2.43
N CYS A 32 -2.39 -6.25 -1.38
CA CYS A 32 -2.46 -4.87 -0.93
C CYS A 32 -1.28 -4.54 -0.01
N TYR A 33 -0.65 -3.40 -0.21
CA TYR A 33 0.45 -2.92 0.64
C TYR A 33 0.17 -1.53 1.22
N CYS A 34 0.86 -1.21 2.31
CA CYS A 34 0.82 0.11 2.92
C CYS A 34 1.66 1.10 2.12
N TYR A 35 1.03 2.14 1.55
CA TYR A 35 1.72 3.16 0.74
C TYR A 35 2.82 3.91 1.52
N VAL A 36 2.63 4.10 2.83
CA VAL A 36 3.56 4.85 3.68
C VAL A 36 4.76 4.01 4.10
N CYS A 37 4.51 2.76 4.51
CA CYS A 37 5.53 1.87 5.04
C CYS A 37 6.19 0.99 3.97
N ASP A 38 5.59 0.87 2.79
CA ASP A 38 6.00 -0.07 1.73
C ASP A 38 6.00 -1.56 2.19
N THR A 39 5.17 -1.91 3.19
CA THR A 39 5.03 -3.25 3.78
C THR A 39 3.68 -3.90 3.51
N SER A 40 3.54 -5.19 3.83
CA SER A 40 2.26 -5.92 3.76
C SER A 40 1.17 -5.23 4.54
N ALA A 41 0.00 -5.11 3.90
CA ALA A 41 -1.21 -4.74 4.61
C ALA A 41 -1.66 -5.97 5.42
N PRO A 42 -1.93 -5.83 6.73
CA PRO A 42 -1.91 -4.60 7.51
C PRO A 42 -0.53 -4.30 8.12
N CYS A 43 -0.07 -3.04 8.02
CA CYS A 43 1.06 -2.57 8.83
C CYS A 43 0.61 -2.27 10.28
N MET A 44 1.55 -2.07 11.22
CA MET A 44 1.20 -1.72 12.62
C MET A 44 0.24 -0.53 12.75
N TYR A 45 0.38 0.49 11.90
CA TYR A 45 -0.48 1.68 11.89
C TYR A 45 -1.53 1.65 10.78
N TRP A 46 -2.00 0.46 10.39
CA TRP A 46 -2.89 0.31 9.23
C TRP A 46 -4.16 1.13 9.34
N THR A 47 -4.78 1.24 10.51
CA THR A 47 -6.00 2.04 10.71
C THR A 47 -5.81 3.54 10.38
N LEU A 48 -4.57 4.03 10.46
CA LEU A 48 -4.22 5.39 10.03
C LEU A 48 -3.74 5.41 8.58
N HIS A 49 -2.96 4.42 8.15
CA HIS A 49 -2.37 4.35 6.82
C HIS A 49 -3.30 3.76 5.75
N CYS A 50 -4.47 3.27 6.12
CA CYS A 50 -5.43 2.63 5.23
C CYS A 50 -5.98 3.60 4.16
N ASN A 51 -6.03 4.88 4.50
CA ASN A 51 -6.42 5.98 3.63
C ASN A 51 -5.23 6.57 2.87
N ALA A 52 -4.06 5.93 2.92
CA ALA A 52 -2.88 6.46 2.27
C ALA A 52 -2.99 6.37 0.75
N GLU A 53 -2.89 7.55 0.13
CA GLU A 53 -2.91 7.75 -1.30
C GLU A 53 -1.57 8.26 -1.82
N ASN A 54 -1.37 8.19 -3.14
CA ASN A 54 -0.22 8.78 -3.82
C ASN A 54 -0.22 10.33 -3.83
N VAL A 55 -1.11 10.97 -3.06
CA VAL A 55 -1.34 12.41 -3.11
C VAL A 55 -1.27 13.03 -1.71
N GLY A 56 -0.92 14.32 -1.67
CA GLY A 56 -0.91 15.11 -0.44
C GLY A 56 0.15 14.67 0.58
N CYS A 57 -0.22 14.74 1.86
CA CYS A 57 0.67 14.55 3.01
C CYS A 57 1.25 13.13 3.14
N TRP A 58 0.68 12.13 2.45
CA TRP A 58 1.17 10.76 2.46
C TRP A 58 2.53 10.60 1.80
N ASN A 59 2.82 11.40 0.77
CA ASN A 59 4.13 11.44 0.12
C ASN A 59 5.22 11.89 1.08
N ASP A 60 4.91 12.91 1.90
CA ASP A 60 5.84 13.41 2.91
C ASP A 60 6.02 12.40 4.04
N LYS A 61 4.94 11.76 4.52
CA LYS A 61 5.03 10.67 5.50
C LYS A 61 5.90 9.52 4.98
N ARG A 62 5.72 9.09 3.74
CA ARG A 62 6.54 8.04 3.11
C ARG A 62 8.02 8.43 3.02
N LYS A 63 8.32 9.68 2.63
CA LYS A 63 9.70 10.19 2.62
C LYS A 63 10.32 10.21 4.02
N ASN A 64 9.54 10.59 5.04
CA ASN A 64 10.00 10.60 6.43
C ASN A 64 10.25 9.18 6.97
N VAL A 65 9.38 8.23 6.69
CA VAL A 65 9.58 6.82 7.06
C VAL A 65 10.86 6.27 6.42
N LYS A 66 11.10 6.56 5.14
CA LYS A 66 12.35 6.17 4.44
C LYS A 66 13.61 6.80 5.03
N LYS A 67 13.50 7.97 5.67
CA LYS A 67 14.62 8.65 6.35
C LYS A 67 14.85 8.13 7.77
N GLN A 68 13.78 7.88 8.52
CA GLN A 68 13.84 7.47 9.94
C GLN A 68 14.17 6.00 10.11
N PHE A 69 13.68 5.16 9.21
CA PHE A 69 14.03 3.76 9.13
C PHE A 69 14.75 3.56 7.80
N PRO A 70 16.10 3.63 7.76
CA PRO A 70 16.83 2.99 6.68
C PRO A 70 16.52 1.50 6.81
N VAL A 71 15.45 1.06 6.15
CA VAL A 71 15.02 -0.33 6.13
C VAL A 71 16.11 -1.10 5.39
N ALA A 72 17.15 -1.47 6.13
CA ALA A 72 18.10 -2.46 5.72
C ALA A 72 17.32 -3.76 5.59
N ALA A 73 17.12 -4.21 4.35
CA ALA A 73 16.78 -5.59 4.02
C ALA A 73 15.40 -6.16 4.38
N ALA A 74 14.37 -5.38 4.74
CA ALA A 74 13.01 -5.87 4.51
C ALA A 74 12.69 -5.63 3.04
N ALA A 75 12.82 -6.69 2.23
CA ALA A 75 12.63 -6.65 0.79
C ALA A 75 11.43 -5.75 0.46
N PRO A 76 11.60 -4.71 -0.39
CA PRO A 76 10.43 -4.05 -0.95
C PRO A 76 9.60 -5.19 -1.53
N TYR A 77 8.31 -5.26 -1.16
CA TYR A 77 7.38 -6.20 -1.80
C TYR A 77 7.81 -6.40 -3.23
N PRO A 78 8.05 -7.64 -3.69
CA PRO A 78 8.64 -7.86 -4.99
C PRO A 78 7.79 -7.08 -5.98
N ARG A 79 8.34 -5.95 -6.46
CA ARG A 79 7.78 -5.26 -7.61
C ARG A 79 7.99 -6.29 -8.69
N ILE A 80 6.99 -7.12 -8.93
CA ILE A 80 6.98 -8.04 -10.07
C ILE A 80 6.84 -7.12 -11.26
N ILE A 81 8.00 -6.67 -11.74
CA ILE A 81 8.21 -5.93 -12.97
C ILE A 81 7.78 -6.91 -14.06
N LYS A 82 6.66 -6.63 -14.72
CA LYS A 82 6.34 -7.21 -16.02
C LYS A 82 6.67 -6.17 -17.07
#